data_AF-A0A2S5CZD4-F1
#
_entry.id   AF-A0A2S5CZD4-F1
#
_cell.length_a   1.000
_cell.length_b   1.000
_cell.length_c   1.000
_cell.angle_alpha   90.00
_cell.angle_beta   90.00
_cell.angle_gamma   90.00
#
_symmetry.space_group_name_H-M   'P 1'
#
loop_
_entity.id
_entity.type
_entity.pdbx_description
1 polymer ?
#
loop_
_entity_poly.entity_id
_entity_poly.type
_entity_poly.pdbx_seq_one_letter_code
_entity_poly.pdbx_strand_id
1 'polypeptide(L)'
;MPDLVLALFLLNLSLFLLHEMDAIRCSEWRMFVILKDMEDEKAYKVFTLIHIVLYIIIFLLLFSQYQTILFWTLDLFFIVHSILHLFFERHPRNNFKNAFSRAIIHLLGILSVGHLLFLIKV
;
A
#
# COMPACT_ATOMS: atom_id res chain seq x y z
N MET A 1 5.78 21.50 -7.32
CA MET A 1 6.60 20.29 -7.52
C MET A 1 6.65 19.98 -9.00
N PRO A 2 7.73 19.41 -9.55
CA PRO A 2 7.77 19.02 -10.96
C PRO A 2 6.67 18.02 -11.28
N ASP A 3 6.03 18.17 -12.44
CA ASP A 3 4.90 17.34 -12.87
C ASP A 3 5.24 15.84 -12.84
N LEU A 4 6.50 15.49 -13.10
CA LEU A 4 7.00 14.11 -13.05
C LEU A 4 6.97 13.49 -11.64
N VAL A 5 7.34 14.24 -10.61
CA VAL A 5 7.35 13.73 -9.22
C VAL A 5 5.92 13.43 -8.79
N LEU A 6 5.00 14.36 -9.05
CA LEU A 6 3.59 14.17 -8.74
C LEU A 6 3.00 12.99 -9.54
N ALA A 7 3.30 12.87 -10.83
CA ALA A 7 2.80 11.77 -11.66
C ALA A 7 3.30 10.40 -11.16
N LEU A 8 4.58 10.29 -10.80
CA LEU A 8 5.14 9.06 -10.21
C LEU A 8 4.51 8.73 -8.86
N PHE A 9 4.30 9.73 -8.00
CA PHE A 9 3.60 9.52 -6.74
C PHE A 9 2.17 9.02 -6.94
N LEU A 10 1.42 9.63 -7.87
CA LEU A 10 0.04 9.22 -8.17
C LEU A 10 -0.03 7.81 -8.76
N LEU A 11 0.98 7.40 -9.53
CA LEU A 11 1.12 6.02 -9.99
C LEU A 11 1.35 5.06 -8.81
N ASN A 12 2.26 5.38 -7.88
CA ASN A 12 2.46 4.59 -6.65
C ASN A 12 1.17 4.50 -5.83
N LEU A 13 0.50 5.62 -5.60
CA LEU A 13 -0.75 5.65 -4.85
C LEU A 13 -1.82 4.77 -5.53
N SER A 14 -1.91 4.82 -6.86
CA SER A 14 -2.86 4.00 -7.62
C SER A 14 -2.54 2.50 -7.54
N LEU A 15 -1.25 2.13 -7.59
CA LEU A 15 -0.81 0.75 -7.39
C LEU A 15 -1.11 0.25 -5.97
N PHE A 16 -0.93 1.11 -4.96
CA PHE A 16 -1.31 0.81 -3.58
C PHE A 16 -2.82 0.56 -3.46
N LEU A 17 -3.67 1.46 -3.97
CA LEU A 17 -5.12 1.26 -3.94
C LEU A 17 -5.56 -0.02 -4.67
N LEU A 18 -4.92 -0.33 -5.80
CA LEU A 18 -5.17 -1.57 -6.54
C LEU A 18 -4.73 -2.81 -5.75
N HIS A 19 -3.58 -2.73 -5.05
CA HIS A 19 -3.13 -3.77 -4.16
C HIS A 19 -4.12 -4.01 -3.02
N GLU A 20 -4.66 -2.97 -2.40
CA GLU A 20 -5.67 -3.10 -1.34
C GLU A 20 -6.97 -3.77 -1.83
N MET A 21 -7.40 -3.50 -3.07
CA MET A 21 -8.52 -4.24 -3.67
C MET A 21 -8.24 -5.74 -3.79
N ASP A 22 -7.01 -6.09 -4.16
CA ASP A 22 -6.58 -7.49 -4.24
C ASP A 22 -6.36 -8.11 -2.86
N ALA A 23 -5.92 -7.32 -1.86
CA ALA A 23 -5.82 -7.74 -0.46
C ALA A 23 -7.19 -8.11 0.12
N ILE A 24 -8.23 -7.35 -0.22
CA ILE A 24 -9.61 -7.69 0.13
C ILE A 24 -10.02 -9.02 -0.51
N ARG A 25 -9.77 -9.19 -1.81
CA ARG A 25 -10.06 -10.44 -2.54
C ARG A 25 -9.31 -11.64 -1.97
N CYS A 26 -8.07 -11.45 -1.52
CA CYS A 26 -7.21 -12.47 -0.95
C CYS A 26 -7.40 -12.68 0.57
N SER A 27 -8.32 -11.95 1.19
CA SER A 27 -8.60 -12.02 2.63
C SER A 27 -7.36 -11.79 3.50
N GLU A 28 -6.56 -10.77 3.17
CA GLU A 28 -5.28 -10.50 3.83
C GLU A 28 -5.41 -10.30 5.35
N TRP A 29 -6.57 -9.85 5.85
CA TRP A 29 -6.87 -9.77 7.29
C TRP A 29 -6.56 -11.06 8.06
N ARG A 30 -6.59 -12.23 7.40
CA ARG A 30 -6.21 -13.53 8.00
C ARG A 30 -4.73 -13.65 8.37
N MET A 31 -3.88 -12.76 7.87
CA MET A 31 -2.46 -12.64 8.18
C MET A 31 -2.16 -11.64 9.30
N PHE A 32 -3.06 -10.67 9.56
CA PHE A 32 -2.89 -9.67 10.60
C PHE A 32 -3.05 -10.27 12.00
N VAL A 33 -2.11 -9.96 12.90
CA VAL A 33 -2.06 -10.54 14.26
C VAL A 33 -3.38 -10.36 15.03
N ILE A 34 -4.06 -9.23 14.88
CA ILE A 34 -5.32 -8.91 15.58
C ILE A 34 -6.54 -9.45 14.82
N LEU A 35 -6.58 -9.29 13.50
CA LEU A 35 -7.78 -9.60 12.70
C LEU A 35 -7.93 -11.10 12.41
N LYS A 36 -6.83 -11.86 12.44
CA LYS A 36 -6.81 -13.29 12.10
C LYS A 36 -7.69 -14.18 13.00
N ASP A 37 -7.99 -13.72 14.21
CA ASP A 37 -8.74 -14.47 15.23
C ASP A 37 -10.21 -14.04 15.29
N MET A 38 -10.61 -13.06 14.46
CA MET A 38 -11.99 -12.60 14.35
C MET A 38 -12.79 -13.51 13.40
N GLU A 39 -14.11 -13.51 13.56
CA GLU A 39 -15.01 -14.08 12.56
C GLU A 39 -14.79 -13.38 11.21
N ASP A 40 -14.72 -14.17 10.13
CA ASP A 40 -14.25 -13.69 8.82
C ASP A 40 -15.05 -12.49 8.28
N GLU A 41 -16.37 -12.53 8.41
CA GLU A 41 -17.27 -11.44 8.01
C GLU A 41 -17.04 -10.15 8.82
N LYS A 42 -16.75 -10.29 10.12
CA LYS A 42 -16.42 -9.17 10.99
C LYS A 42 -15.03 -8.61 10.66
N ALA A 43 -14.06 -9.49 10.40
CA ALA A 43 -12.71 -9.12 10.01
C ALA A 43 -12.70 -8.35 8.68
N TYR A 44 -13.45 -8.83 7.69
CA TYR A 44 -13.65 -8.15 6.40
C TYR A 44 -14.19 -6.72 6.57
N LYS A 45 -15.25 -6.55 7.38
CA LYS A 45 -15.84 -5.23 7.66
C LYS A 45 -14.85 -4.28 8.33
N VAL A 46 -14.15 -4.76 9.36
CA VAL A 46 -13.16 -3.94 10.09
C VAL A 46 -11.98 -3.58 9.19
N PHE A 47 -11.44 -4.55 8.45
CA PHE A 47 -10.36 -4.33 7.49
C PHE A 47 -10.76 -3.25 6.49
N THR A 48 -11.91 -3.41 5.82
CA THR A 48 -12.37 -2.45 4.81
C THR A 48 -12.67 -1.06 5.40
N LEU A 49 -13.23 -0.99 6.61
CA LEU A 49 -13.53 0.29 7.27
C LEU A 49 -12.25 1.05 7.69
N ILE A 50 -11.19 0.34 8.10
CA ILE A 50 -9.90 0.97 8.39
C ILE A 50 -9.31 1.60 7.11
N HIS A 51 -9.48 0.95 5.96
CA HIS A 51 -8.98 1.47 4.69
C HIS A 51 -9.68 2.75 4.23
N ILE A 52 -11.00 2.89 4.41
CA ILE A 52 -11.67 4.17 4.07
C ILE A 52 -11.15 5.32 4.93
N VAL A 53 -10.89 5.09 6.22
CA VAL A 53 -10.28 6.10 7.11
C VAL A 53 -8.87 6.45 6.63
N LEU A 54 -8.06 5.44 6.30
CA LEU A 54 -6.73 5.63 5.73
C LEU A 54 -6.77 6.47 4.45
N TYR A 55 -7.67 6.18 3.52
CA TYR A 55 -7.78 6.90 2.25
C TYR A 55 -8.16 8.37 2.45
N ILE A 56 -9.10 8.65 3.38
CA ILE A 56 -9.45 10.03 3.74
C ILE A 56 -8.22 10.78 4.26
N ILE A 57 -7.45 10.17 5.16
CA ILE A 57 -6.22 10.79 5.70
C ILE A 57 -5.21 11.05 4.58
N ILE A 58 -4.95 10.07 3.71
CA ILE A 58 -4.03 10.22 2.57
C ILE A 58 -4.45 11.38 1.69
N PHE A 59 -5.73 11.45 1.29
CA PHE A 59 -6.21 12.53 0.41
C PHE A 59 -6.20 13.90 1.09
N LEU A 60 -6.58 13.99 2.37
CA LEU A 60 -6.49 15.24 3.12
C LEU A 60 -5.05 15.77 3.17
N LEU A 61 -4.07 14.89 3.43
CA LEU A 61 -2.67 15.28 3.50
C LEU A 61 -2.11 15.64 2.11
N LEU A 62 -2.54 14.93 1.06
CA LEU A 62 -2.11 15.13 -0.32
C LEU A 62 -2.43 16.53 -0.84
N PHE A 63 -3.60 17.07 -0.47
CA PHE A 63 -4.06 18.40 -0.87
C PHE A 63 -3.81 19.48 0.19
N SER A 64 -2.86 19.24 1.11
CA SER A 64 -2.49 20.16 2.18
C SER A 64 -1.03 20.59 2.10
N GLN A 65 -0.62 21.50 3.00
CA GLN A 65 0.78 21.86 3.20
C GLN A 65 1.69 20.68 3.61
N TYR A 66 1.12 19.56 4.04
CA TYR A 66 1.86 18.36 4.46
C TYR A 66 2.18 17.38 3.32
N GLN A 67 1.90 17.77 2.07
CA GLN A 67 2.09 16.92 0.89
C GLN A 67 3.49 16.28 0.80
N THR A 68 4.57 17.06 0.99
CA THR A 68 5.94 16.53 0.95
C THR A 68 6.18 15.49 2.05
N ILE A 69 5.64 15.71 3.25
CA ILE A 69 5.77 14.76 4.37
C ILE A 69 5.02 13.48 4.05
N LEU A 70 3.82 13.59 3.45
CA LEU A 70 3.05 12.44 2.97
C LEU A 70 3.85 11.62 1.95
N PHE A 71 4.53 12.26 1.01
CA PHE A 71 5.32 11.59 -0.01
C PHE A 71 6.40 10.70 0.62
N TRP A 72 7.24 11.29 1.48
CA TRP A 72 8.26 10.54 2.22
C TRP A 72 7.66 9.40 3.05
N THR A 73 6.56 9.66 3.75
CA THR A 73 5.92 8.69 4.63
C THR A 73 5.37 7.50 3.85
N LEU A 74 4.64 7.75 2.75
CA LEU A 74 4.06 6.69 1.94
C LEU A 74 5.11 5.94 1.14
N ASP A 75 6.13 6.59 0.58
CA ASP A 75 7.19 5.86 -0.12
C ASP A 75 7.92 4.89 0.81
N LEU A 76 8.26 5.35 2.03
CA LEU A 76 8.88 4.48 3.03
C LEU A 76 7.96 3.31 3.40
N PHE A 77 6.67 3.61 3.63
CA PHE A 77 5.67 2.58 3.91
C PHE A 77 5.56 1.58 2.75
N PHE A 78 5.47 2.02 1.50
CA PHE A 78 5.35 1.17 0.32
C PHE A 78 6.57 0.27 0.10
N ILE A 79 7.78 0.77 0.34
CA ILE A 79 9.02 -0.02 0.28
C ILE A 79 8.99 -1.12 1.34
N VAL A 80 8.72 -0.74 2.60
CA VAL A 80 8.66 -1.70 3.71
C VAL A 80 7.55 -2.73 3.49
N HIS A 81 6.38 -2.29 3.04
CA HIS A 81 5.22 -3.13 2.74
C HIS A 81 5.58 -4.18 1.67
N SER A 82 6.21 -3.75 0.57
CA SER A 82 6.66 -4.68 -0.48
C SER A 82 7.66 -5.73 0.04
N ILE A 83 8.58 -5.32 0.92
CA ILE A 83 9.54 -6.23 1.56
C ILE A 83 8.84 -7.21 2.50
N LEU A 84 7.84 -6.76 3.27
CA LEU A 84 7.05 -7.65 4.13
C LEU A 84 6.35 -8.73 3.28
N HIS A 85 5.76 -8.35 2.15
CA HIS A 85 5.16 -9.32 1.22
C HIS A 85 6.16 -10.34 0.68
N LEU A 86 7.40 -9.94 0.41
CA LEU A 86 8.47 -10.88 0.04
C LEU A 86 8.75 -11.88 1.16
N PHE A 87 8.85 -11.43 2.40
CA PHE A 87 9.12 -12.32 3.54
C PHE A 87 7.96 -13.26 3.87
N PHE A 88 6.72 -12.77 3.75
CA PHE A 88 5.52 -13.54 4.05
C PHE A 88 4.93 -14.26 2.83
N GLU A 89 5.61 -14.30 1.69
CA GLU A 89 5.14 -14.96 0.46
C GLU A 89 4.80 -16.45 0.69
N ARG A 90 5.60 -17.13 1.51
CA ARG A 90 5.42 -18.56 1.85
C ARG A 90 4.54 -18.82 3.07
N HIS A 91 3.97 -17.77 3.67
CA HIS A 91 3.14 -17.91 4.85
C HIS A 91 1.86 -18.71 4.52
N PRO A 92 1.44 -19.69 5.34
CA PRO A 92 0.33 -20.60 5.00
C PRO A 92 -1.02 -19.89 4.80
N ARG A 93 -1.19 -18.69 5.36
CA ARG A 93 -2.40 -17.86 5.21
C ARG A 93 -2.28 -16.80 4.11
N ASN A 94 -1.17 -16.77 3.37
CA ASN A 94 -0.98 -15.85 2.26
C ASN A 94 -1.67 -16.42 1.00
N ASN A 95 -2.64 -15.66 0.48
CA ASN A 95 -3.41 -16.02 -0.70
C ASN A 95 -2.95 -15.30 -1.98
N PHE A 96 -1.89 -14.49 -1.94
CA PHE A 96 -1.31 -13.81 -3.10
C PHE A 96 -0.48 -14.77 -3.98
N LYS A 97 -1.15 -15.77 -4.55
CA LYS A 97 -0.50 -16.89 -5.28
C LYS A 97 -0.25 -16.61 -6.76
N ASN A 98 -0.91 -15.62 -7.33
CA ASN A 98 -0.78 -15.31 -8.75
C ASN A 98 0.31 -14.25 -9.01
N ALA A 99 0.91 -14.28 -10.20
CA ALA A 99 2.00 -13.38 -10.56
C ALA A 99 1.54 -11.92 -10.69
N PHE A 100 0.26 -11.69 -11.03
CA PHE A 100 -0.29 -10.35 -11.19
C PHE A 100 -0.34 -9.60 -9.85
N SER A 101 -0.89 -10.23 -8.81
CA SER A 101 -0.88 -9.72 -7.43
C SER A 101 0.52 -9.37 -6.94
N ARG A 102 1.48 -10.26 -7.17
CA ARG A 102 2.90 -10.04 -6.80
C ARG A 102 3.52 -8.91 -7.60
N ALA A 103 3.22 -8.81 -8.89
CA ALA A 103 3.74 -7.74 -9.73
C ALA A 103 3.28 -6.36 -9.23
N ILE A 104 2.02 -6.20 -8.81
CA ILE A 104 1.49 -4.93 -8.27
C ILE A 104 2.31 -4.48 -7.06
N ILE A 105 2.48 -5.35 -6.05
CA ILE A 105 3.18 -5.00 -4.81
C ILE A 105 4.68 -4.78 -4.99
N HIS A 106 5.34 -5.54 -5.88
CA HIS A 106 6.76 -5.32 -6.18
C HIS A 106 6.99 -4.08 -7.01
N LEU A 107 6.12 -3.81 -7.99
CA LEU A 107 6.18 -2.58 -8.78
C LEU A 107 5.98 -1.36 -7.89
N LEU A 108 5.02 -1.42 -6.95
CA LEU A 108 4.82 -0.39 -5.94
C LEU A 108 6.11 -0.08 -5.18
N GLY A 109 6.79 -1.10 -4.65
CA GLY A 109 8.05 -0.93 -3.92
C GLY A 109 9.17 -0.32 -4.78
N ILE A 110 9.38 -0.85 -5.99
CA ILE A 110 10.44 -0.37 -6.91
C ILE A 110 10.21 1.08 -7.33
N LEU A 111 8.98 1.43 -7.71
CA LEU A 111 8.63 2.79 -8.13
C LEU A 111 8.65 3.78 -6.96
N SER A 112 8.43 3.33 -5.71
CA SER A 112 8.60 4.16 -4.51
C SER A 112 10.05 4.53 -4.27
N VAL A 113 11.01 3.61 -4.48
CA VAL A 113 12.45 3.93 -4.47
C VAL A 113 12.77 4.96 -5.56
N GLY A 114 12.26 4.75 -6.77
CA GLY A 114 12.42 5.69 -7.88
C GLY A 114 11.89 7.08 -7.54
N HIS A 115 10.67 7.16 -7.00
CA HIS A 115 10.03 8.40 -6.59
C HIS A 115 10.85 9.16 -5.53
N LEU A 116 11.36 8.48 -4.49
CA LEU A 116 12.26 9.09 -3.49
C LEU A 116 13.53 9.69 -4.11
N LEU A 117 14.15 8.98 -5.05
CA LEU A 117 15.36 9.46 -5.73
C LEU A 117 15.10 10.72 -6.55
N PHE A 118 13.89 10.86 -7.13
CA PHE A 118 13.49 12.10 -7.80
C PHE A 118 13.13 13.19 -6.78
N LEU A 119 12.44 12.84 -5.70
CA LEU A 119 12.03 13.78 -4.66
C LEU A 119 13.21 14.48 -3.98
N ILE A 120 14.33 13.76 -3.75
CA ILE A 120 15.56 14.32 -3.15
C ILE A 120 16.25 15.35 -4.08
N LYS A 121 16.02 15.26 -5.39
CA LYS A 121 16.66 16.12 -6.40
C LYS A 121 15.88 17.42 -6.68
N VAL A 122 14.69 17.57 -6.10
CA VAL A 122 13.79 18.71 -6.24
C VAL A 122 13.95 19.66 -5.07
#